data_AF-A0A839FJF5-F1
#
_entry.id   AF-A0A839FJF5-F1
#
_cell.length_a   1.000
_cell.length_b   1.000
_cell.length_c   1.000
_cell.angle_alpha   90.00
_cell.angle_beta   90.00
_cell.angle_gamma   90.00
#
_symmetry.space_group_name_H-M   'P 1'
#
loop_
_entity.id
_entity.type
_entity.pdbx_description
1 polymer ?
#
loop_
_entity_poly.entity_id
_entity_poly.type
_entity_poly.pdbx_seq_one_letter_code
_entity_poly.pdbx_strand_id
1 'polypeptide(L)'
;MANPFETLNESGKEFVNNSLKSVSVLSQGLQTIANEAADYSKKSFEDGTALVEKLGTTKSVEQLFEAQTAFSKKAYEAFVAQATKFGELYADLAKEAYKPYEAAVAKVTK
;
A
#
# COMPACT_ATOMS: atom_id res chain seq x y z
N MET A 1 -27.74 -6.11 -37.57
CA MET A 1 -26.27 -6.00 -37.67
C MET A 1 -25.91 -4.63 -37.11
N ALA A 2 -25.10 -4.56 -36.05
CA ALA A 2 -24.72 -3.26 -35.51
C ALA A 2 -23.92 -2.47 -36.56
N ASN A 3 -24.22 -1.18 -36.73
CA ASN A 3 -23.47 -0.37 -37.68
C ASN A 3 -22.04 -0.17 -37.17
N PRO A 4 -21.01 -0.23 -38.05
CA PRO A 4 -19.61 -0.08 -37.64
C PRO A 4 -19.34 1.19 -36.82
N PHE A 5 -20.08 2.26 -37.10
CA PHE A 5 -20.03 3.53 -36.34
C PHE A 5 -20.58 3.42 -34.92
N GLU A 6 -21.62 2.62 -34.67
CA GLU A 6 -22.17 2.40 -33.34
C GLU A 6 -21.22 1.55 -32.49
N THR A 7 -20.62 0.52 -33.08
CA THR A 7 -19.59 -0.29 -32.42
C THR A 7 -18.36 0.55 -32.05
N LEU A 8 -17.89 1.42 -32.96
CA LEU A 8 -16.76 2.31 -32.69
C LEU A 8 -17.05 3.30 -31.55
N ASN A 9 -18.26 3.86 -31.52
CA ASN A 9 -18.70 4.79 -30.49
C ASN A 9 -18.80 4.12 -29.11
N GLU A 10 -19.36 2.92 -29.03
CA GLU A 10 -19.45 2.16 -27.78
C GLU A 10 -18.08 1.71 -27.27
N SER A 11 -17.18 1.25 -28.14
CA SER A 11 -15.79 0.94 -27.76
C SER A 11 -15.04 2.17 -27.25
N GLY A 12 -15.26 3.36 -27.84
CA GLY A 12 -14.67 4.61 -27.37
C GLY A 12 -15.15 5.01 -25.97
N LYS A 13 -16.46 4.91 -25.70
CA LYS A 13 -17.02 5.16 -24.37
C LYS A 13 -16.49 4.17 -23.33
N GLU A 14 -16.40 2.89 -23.69
CA GLU A 14 -15.90 1.86 -22.81
C GLU A 14 -14.41 2.07 -22.46
N PHE A 15 -13.59 2.47 -23.44
CA PHE A 15 -12.19 2.82 -23.23
C PHE A 15 -12.02 3.99 -22.25
N VAL A 16 -12.79 5.07 -22.43
CA VAL A 16 -12.76 6.23 -21.52
C VAL A 16 -13.20 5.83 -20.11
N ASN A 17 -14.28 5.06 -19.97
CA ASN A 17 -14.76 4.61 -18.67
C ASN A 17 -13.73 3.70 -17.96
N ASN A 18 -13.12 2.77 -18.69
CA ASN A 18 -12.09 1.89 -18.14
C ASN A 18 -10.84 2.68 -17.73
N SER A 19 -10.43 3.68 -18.53
CA SER A 19 -9.31 4.56 -18.20
C SER A 19 -9.58 5.37 -16.93
N LEU A 20 -10.78 5.96 -16.79
CA LEU A 20 -11.16 6.70 -15.59
C LEU A 20 -11.17 5.81 -14.33
N LYS A 21 -11.64 4.56 -14.45
CA LYS A 21 -11.57 3.58 -13.35
C LYS A 21 -10.13 3.26 -12.96
N SER A 22 -9.24 3.02 -13.94
CA SER A 22 -7.82 2.77 -13.66
C SER A 22 -7.15 3.94 -12.96
N VAL A 23 -7.44 5.18 -13.37
CA VAL A 23 -6.91 6.39 -12.71
C VAL A 23 -7.42 6.50 -11.27
N SER A 24 -8.71 6.24 -11.04
CA SER A 24 -9.30 6.25 -9.69
C SER A 24 -8.62 5.22 -8.78
N VAL A 25 -8.49 3.97 -9.25
CA VAL A 25 -7.83 2.88 -8.51
C VAL A 25 -6.38 3.23 -8.18
N LEU A 26 -5.63 3.75 -9.16
CA LEU A 26 -4.25 4.19 -8.94
C LEU A 26 -4.16 5.30 -7.89
N SER A 27 -5.01 6.33 -8.00
CA SER A 27 -5.03 7.44 -7.03
C SER A 27 -5.37 6.97 -5.62
N GLN A 28 -6.35 6.07 -5.48
CA GLN A 28 -6.75 5.52 -4.18
C GLN A 28 -5.66 4.63 -3.59
N GLY A 29 -5.06 3.75 -4.39
CA GLY A 29 -3.96 2.89 -3.95
C GLY A 29 -2.75 3.70 -3.48
N LEU A 30 -2.37 4.74 -4.23
CA LEU A 30 -1.30 5.66 -3.81
C LEU A 30 -1.63 6.38 -2.50
N GLN A 31 -2.88 6.80 -2.31
CA GLN A 31 -3.30 7.45 -1.07
C GLN A 31 -3.25 6.49 0.13
N THR A 32 -3.65 5.23 -0.06
CA THR A 32 -3.50 4.18 0.96
C THR A 32 -2.03 3.95 1.32
N ILE A 33 -1.15 3.80 0.33
CA ILE A 33 0.30 3.64 0.54
C ILE A 33 0.87 4.84 1.31
N ALA A 34 0.49 6.06 0.94
CA ALA A 34 0.97 7.27 1.61
C ALA A 34 0.51 7.35 3.08
N ASN A 35 -0.76 7.03 3.36
CA ASN A 35 -1.28 6.98 4.73
C ASN A 35 -0.54 5.93 5.56
N GLU A 36 -0.35 4.74 4.99
CA GLU A 36 0.34 3.64 5.65
C GLU A 36 1.81 3.98 5.97
N ALA A 37 2.50 4.70 5.07
CA ALA A 37 3.84 5.21 5.30
C ALA A 37 3.88 6.27 6.42
N ALA A 38 2.88 7.16 6.46
CA ALA A 38 2.76 8.18 7.50
C ALA A 38 2.52 7.55 8.88
N ASP A 39 1.64 6.56 8.96
CA ASP A 39 1.34 5.83 10.20
C ASP A 39 2.57 5.08 10.73
N TYR A 40 3.30 4.38 9.85
CA TYR A 40 4.55 3.71 10.23
C TYR A 40 5.62 4.69 10.72
N SER A 41 5.75 5.84 10.05
CA SER A 41 6.71 6.89 10.44
C SER A 41 6.38 7.47 11.82
N LYS A 42 5.09 7.75 12.06
CA LYS A 42 4.61 8.22 13.37
C LYS A 42 4.92 7.21 14.47
N LYS A 43 4.60 5.93 14.24
CA LYS A 43 4.87 4.85 15.19
C LYS A 43 6.37 4.67 15.47
N SER A 44 7.19 4.74 14.43
CA SER A 44 8.66 4.66 14.56
C SER A 44 9.22 5.80 15.41
N PHE A 45 8.66 7.00 15.25
CA PHE A 45 9.02 8.16 16.07
C PHE A 45 8.62 7.98 17.54
N GLU A 46 7.38 7.57 17.79
CA GLU A 46 6.87 7.28 19.15
C GLU A 46 7.73 6.22 19.85
N ASP A 47 8.08 5.14 19.14
CA ASP A 47 8.92 4.06 19.67
C ASP A 47 10.35 4.54 19.98
N GLY A 48 10.92 5.40 19.14
CA GLY A 48 12.23 6.01 19.37
C GLY A 48 12.24 6.94 20.57
N THR A 49 11.22 7.80 20.70
CA THR A 49 11.06 8.68 21.86
C THR A 49 10.93 7.87 23.15
N ALA A 50 10.12 6.80 23.15
CA ALA A 50 9.97 5.93 24.31
C ALA A 50 11.29 5.26 24.73
N LEU A 51 12.14 4.88 23.77
CA LEU A 51 13.49 4.38 24.08
C LEU A 51 14.32 5.48 24.75
N VAL A 52 14.38 6.69 24.18
CA VAL A 52 15.16 7.82 24.73
C VAL A 52 14.71 8.16 26.16
N GLU A 53 13.41 8.22 26.43
CA GLU A 53 12.88 8.43 27.78
C GLU A 53 13.30 7.32 28.75
N LYS A 54 13.24 6.06 28.31
CA LYS A 54 13.64 4.92 29.12
C LYS A 54 15.14 4.93 29.42
N LEU A 55 15.98 5.27 28.44
CA LEU A 55 17.43 5.39 28.63
C LEU A 55 17.79 6.60 29.50
N GLY A 56 17.07 7.72 29.39
CA GLY A 56 17.31 8.94 30.19
C GLY A 56 16.92 8.80 31.67
N THR A 57 16.08 7.82 32.01
CA THR A 57 15.60 7.59 33.38
C THR A 57 16.33 6.45 34.10
N THR A 58 17.02 5.56 33.39
CA THR A 58 17.69 4.39 33.98
C THR A 58 19.17 4.64 34.27
N LYS A 59 19.62 4.22 35.46
CA LYS A 59 21.03 4.29 35.89
C LYS A 59 21.76 2.93 35.83
N SER A 60 21.05 1.85 35.51
CA SER A 60 21.60 0.48 35.44
C SER A 60 21.90 0.07 34.00
N VAL A 61 23.11 -0.45 33.77
CA VAL A 61 23.56 -0.96 32.47
C VAL A 61 22.72 -2.14 31.98
N GLU A 62 22.26 -3.00 32.90
CA GLU A 62 21.41 -4.15 32.55
C GLU A 62 20.05 -3.68 32.02
N GLN A 63 19.47 -2.65 32.62
CA GLN A 63 18.20 -2.07 32.17
C GLN A 63 18.33 -1.36 30.82
N LEU A 64 19.47 -0.73 30.54
CA LEU A 64 19.78 -0.16 29.22
C LEU A 64 19.84 -1.27 28.17
N PHE A 65 20.50 -2.39 28.47
CA PHE A 65 20.62 -3.52 27.55
C PHE A 65 19.28 -4.18 27.25
N GLU A 66 18.43 -4.37 28.27
CA GLU A 66 17.06 -4.85 28.09
C GLU A 66 16.22 -3.89 27.25
N ALA A 67 16.31 -2.57 27.51
CA ALA A 67 15.59 -1.55 26.75
C ALA A 67 15.99 -1.56 25.26
N GLN A 68 17.29 -1.59 24.98
CA GLN A 68 17.82 -1.65 23.61
C GLN A 68 17.42 -2.95 22.90
N THR A 69 17.48 -4.08 23.59
CA THR A 69 17.11 -5.39 23.03
C THR A 69 15.61 -5.44 22.71
N ALA A 70 14.77 -4.96 23.64
CA ALA A 70 13.33 -4.89 23.44
C ALA A 70 12.96 -3.96 22.28
N PHE A 71 13.58 -2.77 22.19
CA PHE A 71 13.40 -1.87 21.06
C PHE A 71 13.81 -2.52 19.73
N SER A 72 14.97 -3.17 19.69
CA SER A 72 15.47 -3.81 18.47
C SER A 72 14.55 -4.92 17.98
N LYS A 73 14.04 -5.75 18.90
CA LYS A 73 13.06 -6.80 18.58
C LYS A 73 11.76 -6.19 18.05
N LYS A 74 11.22 -5.18 18.74
CA LYS A 74 10.00 -4.48 18.33
C LYS A 74 10.16 -3.83 16.96
N ALA A 75 11.26 -3.14 16.72
CA ALA A 75 11.57 -2.48 15.46
C ALA A 75 11.66 -3.50 14.31
N TYR A 76 12.28 -4.66 14.55
CA TYR A 76 12.35 -5.73 13.56
C TYR A 76 10.96 -6.29 13.22
N GLU A 77 10.17 -6.64 14.22
CA GLU A 77 8.80 -7.15 14.03
C GLU A 77 7.91 -6.13 13.30
N ALA A 78 7.99 -4.86 13.68
CA ALA A 78 7.27 -3.78 13.03
C ALA A 78 7.71 -3.59 11.57
N PHE A 79 9.01 -3.62 11.30
CA PHE A 79 9.54 -3.51 9.94
C PHE A 79 9.07 -4.64 9.04
N VAL A 80 9.16 -5.90 9.50
CA VAL A 80 8.72 -7.05 8.70
C VAL A 80 7.22 -6.96 8.41
N ALA A 81 6.40 -6.64 9.42
CA ALA A 81 4.97 -6.44 9.22
C ALA A 81 4.67 -5.34 8.20
N GLN A 82 5.39 -4.22 8.28
CA GLN A 82 5.23 -3.10 7.36
C GLN A 82 5.65 -3.46 5.93
N ALA A 83 6.78 -4.16 5.77
CA ALA A 83 7.27 -4.61 4.48
C ALA A 83 6.29 -5.58 3.82
N THR A 84 5.73 -6.53 4.58
CA THR A 84 4.66 -7.42 4.10
C THR A 84 3.45 -6.61 3.62
N LYS A 85 2.98 -5.67 4.44
CA LYS A 85 1.81 -4.85 4.12
C LYS A 85 2.00 -3.98 2.88
N PHE A 86 3.17 -3.34 2.71
CA PHE A 86 3.47 -2.64 1.47
C PHE A 86 3.51 -3.58 0.27
N GLY A 87 4.09 -4.78 0.41
CA GLY A 87 4.09 -5.80 -0.64
C GLY A 87 2.67 -6.17 -1.08
N GLU A 88 1.76 -6.36 -0.12
CA GLU A 88 0.34 -6.64 -0.39
C GLU A 88 -0.35 -5.45 -1.07
N LEU A 89 -0.17 -4.23 -0.57
CA LEU A 89 -0.74 -3.01 -1.17
C LEU A 89 -0.30 -2.81 -2.63
N TYR A 90 0.98 -3.03 -2.94
CA TYR A 90 1.47 -2.95 -4.32
C TYR A 90 0.92 -4.07 -5.20
N ALA A 91 0.86 -5.30 -4.68
CA ALA A 91 0.31 -6.43 -5.42
C ALA A 91 -1.17 -6.23 -5.74
N ASP A 92 -1.95 -5.72 -4.79
CA ASP A 92 -3.37 -5.46 -4.98
C ASP A 92 -3.61 -4.28 -5.93
N LEU A 93 -2.84 -3.19 -5.79
CA LEU A 93 -2.89 -2.08 -6.75
C LEU A 93 -2.61 -2.55 -8.18
N ALA A 94 -1.62 -3.41 -8.37
CA ALA A 94 -1.33 -4.01 -9.68
C ALA A 94 -2.52 -4.84 -10.18
N LYS A 95 -3.05 -5.77 -9.38
CA LYS A 95 -4.22 -6.59 -9.77
C LYS A 95 -5.41 -5.71 -10.18
N GLU A 96 -5.72 -4.69 -9.38
CA GLU A 96 -6.86 -3.80 -9.66
C GLU A 96 -6.67 -2.96 -10.91
N ALA A 97 -5.45 -2.51 -11.19
CA ALA A 97 -5.11 -1.83 -12.44
C ALA A 97 -5.21 -2.74 -13.68
N TYR A 98 -5.02 -4.06 -13.52
CA TYR A 98 -5.11 -5.05 -14.61
C TYR A 98 -6.54 -5.55 -14.90
N LYS A 99 -7.46 -5.51 -13.92
CA LYS A 99 -8.87 -5.96 -14.09
C LYS A 99 -9.59 -5.44 -15.34
N PRO A 100 -9.47 -4.16 -15.76
CA PRO A 100 -10.15 -3.66 -16.96
C PRO A 100 -9.69 -4.35 -18.26
N TYR A 101 -8.43 -4.81 -18.30
CA TYR A 101 -7.87 -5.52 -19.45
C TYR A 101 -8.35 -6.97 -19.50
N GLU A 102 -8.43 -7.65 -18.35
CA GLU A 102 -9.02 -9.00 -18.28
C GLU A 102 -10.48 -9.01 -18.75
N ALA A 103 -11.27 -8.01 -18.34
CA ALA A 103 -12.66 -7.87 -18.75
C ALA A 103 -12.80 -7.62 -20.26
N ALA A 104 -11.87 -6.86 -20.86
CA ALA A 104 -11.85 -6.62 -22.30
C ALA A 104 -11.49 -7.89 -23.09
N VAL A 105 -10.48 -8.66 -22.65
CA VAL A 105 -10.10 -9.93 -23.31
C VAL A 105 -11.22 -10.97 -23.23
N ALA A 106 -11.86 -11.10 -22.06
CA ALA A 106 -12.98 -12.02 -21.85
C ALA A 106 -14.21 -11.71 -22.73
N LYS A 107 -14.42 -10.44 -23.10
CA LYS A 107 -15.46 -10.02 -24.06
C LYS A 107 -15.15 -10.37 -25.51
N VAL A 108 -13.87 -10.49 -25.88
CA VAL A 108 -13.43 -10.80 -27.25
C VAL A 108 -13.35 -12.31 -27.49
N THR A 109 -13.12 -13.09 -26.43
CA THR A 109 -13.04 -14.57 -26.51
C THR A 109 -14.38 -15.28 -26.33
N LYS A 110 -15.48 -14.54 -26.17
CA LYS A 110 -16.85 -15.05 -26.01
C LYS A 110 -17.73 -14.56 -27.16
#